data_AF-A0A965REW1-F1
#
_entry.id   AF-A0A965REW1-F1
#
_cell.length_a   1.000
_cell.length_b   1.000
_cell.length_c   1.000
_cell.angle_alpha   90.00
_cell.angle_beta   90.00
_cell.angle_gamma   90.00
#
_symmetry.space_group_name_H-M   'P 1'
#
loop_
_entity.id
_entity.type
_entity.pdbx_description
1 polymer ?
#
loop_
_entity_poly.entity_id
_entity_poly.type
_entity_poly.pdbx_seq_one_letter_code
_entity_poly.pdbx_strand_id
1 'polypeptide(L)'
;AKSIIVRDINPVEIVQLIVKHRISVMGGEQAAQVLARVRRDGIESRGGNWSIDEQESFMDPIRRQYETQGHPYYATARLWDDGIIDPIDTRRVLALGLAASLNAPIPETRFGVFRM
;
A
#
# COMPACT_ATOMS: atom_id res chain seq x y z
N ALA A 1 5.60 -6.22 -12.38
CA ALA A 1 4.16 -5.89 -12.39
C ALA A 1 3.84 -5.13 -11.10
N LYS A 2 3.69 -3.81 -11.18
CA LYS A 2 3.42 -2.94 -10.04
C LYS A 2 1.90 -2.94 -9.78
N SER A 3 1.53 -3.20 -8.52
CA SER A 3 0.26 -2.88 -7.86
C SER A 3 -0.97 -2.55 -8.73
N ILE A 4 -2.01 -3.39 -8.68
CA ILE A 4 -3.36 -3.02 -9.11
C ILE A 4 -4.08 -2.36 -7.92
N ILE A 5 -4.19 -1.04 -8.04
CA ILE A 5 -5.21 -0.05 -7.63
C ILE A 5 -5.85 -0.13 -6.22
N VAL A 6 -5.87 1.03 -5.55
CA VAL A 6 -6.50 1.34 -4.26
C VAL A 6 -8.01 1.57 -4.45
N ARG A 7 -8.86 0.97 -3.60
CA ARG A 7 -10.34 1.05 -3.66
C ARG A 7 -10.95 2.46 -3.62
N ASP A 8 -10.19 3.50 -3.29
CA ASP A 8 -10.69 4.87 -3.14
C ASP A 8 -11.13 5.54 -4.45
N ILE A 9 -10.89 4.93 -5.62
CA ILE A 9 -11.12 5.54 -6.93
C ILE A 9 -12.49 5.17 -7.54
N ASN A 10 -13.11 4.03 -7.17
CA ASN A 10 -14.49 3.67 -7.59
C ASN A 10 -15.02 2.39 -6.90
N PRO A 11 -16.33 2.25 -6.65
CA PRO A 11 -16.91 1.07 -6.01
C PRO A 11 -17.15 -0.15 -6.93
N VAL A 12 -16.81 -0.08 -8.22
CA VAL A 12 -17.12 -1.13 -9.23
C VAL A 12 -15.89 -1.92 -9.69
N GLU A 13 -14.69 -1.57 -9.20
CA GLU A 13 -13.45 -2.25 -9.62
C GLU A 13 -13.13 -3.44 -8.70
N ILE A 14 -12.97 -4.63 -9.30
CA ILE A 14 -12.39 -5.78 -8.61
C ILE A 14 -10.88 -5.55 -8.51
N VAL A 15 -10.41 -5.31 -7.30
CA VAL A 15 -9.00 -5.14 -6.96
C VAL A 15 -8.51 -6.45 -6.37
N GLN A 16 -7.50 -7.07 -6.97
CA GLN A 16 -6.92 -8.30 -6.42
C GLN A 16 -5.42 -8.21 -6.20
N LEU A 17 -4.97 -8.84 -5.13
CA LEU A 17 -3.56 -8.94 -4.77
C LEU A 17 -3.00 -10.30 -5.15
N ILE A 18 -1.69 -10.34 -5.35
CA ILE A 18 -0.92 -11.59 -5.46
C ILE A 18 -0.12 -11.80 -4.17
N VAL A 19 0.23 -13.05 -3.87
CA VAL A 19 0.86 -13.46 -2.59
C VAL A 19 2.17 -12.71 -2.27
N LYS A 20 2.92 -12.28 -3.30
CA LYS A 20 4.18 -11.53 -3.13
C LYS A 20 4.00 -10.01 -2.98
N HIS A 21 2.78 -9.51 -3.03
CA HIS A 21 2.52 -8.08 -2.98
C HIS A 21 2.86 -7.47 -1.60
N ARG A 22 3.11 -6.17 -1.56
CA ARG A 22 3.23 -5.37 -0.34
C ARG A 22 2.48 -4.06 -0.53
N ILE A 23 1.56 -3.73 0.38
CA ILE A 23 0.76 -2.50 0.32
C ILE A 23 0.99 -1.65 1.56
N SER A 24 1.45 -0.42 1.37
CA SER A 24 1.69 0.54 2.45
C SER A 24 1.75 1.96 1.87
N VAL A 25 1.64 2.96 2.74
CA VAL A 25 1.77 4.38 2.34
C VAL A 25 3.14 4.67 1.74
N MET A 26 4.19 4.02 2.25
CA MET A 26 5.58 4.08 1.77
C MET A 26 6.34 2.80 2.18
N GLY A 27 7.56 2.61 1.67
CA GLY A 27 8.39 1.47 2.07
C GLY A 27 8.76 1.54 3.57
N GLY A 28 8.78 0.38 4.25
CA GLY A 28 9.06 0.34 5.70
C GLY A 28 10.40 0.94 6.09
N GLU A 29 11.43 0.74 5.26
CA GLU A 29 12.75 1.36 5.46
C GLU A 29 12.69 2.88 5.36
N GLN A 30 11.94 3.40 4.38
CA GLN A 30 11.77 4.84 4.18
C GLN A 30 11.03 5.47 5.37
N ALA A 31 9.96 4.84 5.84
CA ALA A 31 9.22 5.28 7.01
C ALA A 31 10.10 5.34 8.25
N ALA A 32 10.87 4.28 8.51
CA ALA A 32 11.78 4.21 9.64
C ALA A 32 12.84 5.33 9.59
N GLN A 33 13.43 5.58 8.42
CA GLN A 33 14.44 6.62 8.24
C GLN A 33 13.88 8.03 8.43
N VAL A 34 12.69 8.31 7.89
CA VAL A 34 12.03 9.62 8.05
C VAL A 34 11.71 9.88 9.51
N LEU A 35 11.11 8.89 10.19
CA LEU A 35 10.77 9.01 11.62
C LEU A 35 12.01 9.12 12.50
N ALA A 36 13.08 8.38 12.18
CA ALA A 36 14.35 8.50 12.87
C ALA A 36 14.96 9.91 12.72
N ARG A 37 14.95 10.48 11.51
CA ARG A 37 15.44 11.84 11.28
C ARG A 37 14.68 12.86 12.13
N VAL A 38 13.36 12.84 12.11
CA VAL A 38 12.53 13.76 12.92
C VAL A 38 12.83 13.61 14.41
N ARG A 39 13.03 12.38 14.91
CA ARG A 39 13.38 12.13 16.31
C ARG A 39 14.76 12.67 16.66
N ARG A 40 15.76 12.47 15.80
CA ARG A 40 17.11 13.01 15.97
C ARG A 40 17.11 14.53 16.08
N ASP A 41 16.49 15.21 15.12
CA ASP A 41 16.39 16.67 15.09
C ASP A 41 15.72 17.20 16.39
N GLY A 42 14.72 16.47 16.89
CA GLY A 42 14.06 16.77 18.17
C GLY A 42 14.91 16.52 19.42
N ILE A 43 15.91 15.65 19.39
CA ILE A 43 16.83 15.41 20.52
C ILE A 43 17.97 16.43 20.49
N GLU A 44 18.58 16.64 19.32
CA GLU A 44 19.68 17.58 19.12
C GLU A 44 19.25 19.03 19.40
N SER A 45 18.02 19.42 19.03
CA SER A 45 17.46 20.74 19.39
C SER A 45 17.29 20.97 20.90
N ARG A 46 17.29 19.91 21.71
CA ARG A 46 17.24 19.97 23.18
C ARG A 46 18.62 19.77 23.82
N GLY A 47 19.69 19.75 23.02
CA GLY A 47 21.07 19.55 23.48
C GLY A 47 21.39 18.11 23.89
N GLY A 48 20.54 17.14 23.55
CA GLY A 48 20.82 15.72 23.75
C GLY A 48 21.64 15.14 22.61
N ASN A 49 22.24 13.97 22.85
CA ASN A 49 22.89 13.17 21.82
C ASN A 49 22.13 11.85 21.63
N TRP A 50 22.07 11.34 20.41
CA TRP A 50 21.37 10.11 20.10
C TRP A 50 22.30 9.16 19.34
N SER A 51 22.56 8.00 19.93
CA SER A 51 23.52 7.04 19.38
C SER A 51 22.94 6.27 18.20
N ILE A 52 23.84 5.67 17.41
CA ILE A 52 23.47 4.81 16.27
C ILE A 52 22.70 3.57 16.76
N ASP A 53 23.08 3.00 17.91
CA ASP A 53 22.43 1.83 18.47
C ASP A 53 21.00 2.14 18.94
N GLU A 54 20.77 3.30 19.54
CA GLU A 54 19.42 3.76 19.92
C GLU A 54 18.57 4.10 18.69
N GLN A 55 19.19 4.61 17.61
CA GLN A 55 18.51 4.84 16.35
C GLN A 55 18.08 3.52 15.71
N GLU A 56 18.97 2.53 15.63
CA GLU A 56 18.65 1.24 15.05
C GLU A 56 17.56 0.53 15.85
N SER A 57 17.67 0.56 17.18
CA SER A 57 16.65 0.04 18.10
C SER A 57 15.29 0.73 17.94
N PHE A 58 15.27 2.00 17.53
CA PHE A 58 14.04 2.74 17.24
C PHE A 58 13.46 2.40 15.86
N MET A 59 14.32 2.21 14.86
CA MET A 59 13.91 1.89 13.49
C MET A 59 13.37 0.47 13.34
N ASP A 60 13.94 -0.49 14.07
CA ASP A 60 13.61 -1.90 13.97
C ASP A 60 12.11 -2.24 14.19
N PRO A 61 11.43 -1.77 15.25
CA PRO A 61 10.01 -2.02 15.42
C PRO A 61 9.15 -1.39 14.32
N ILE A 62 9.56 -0.26 13.76
CA ILE A 62 8.84 0.41 12.65
C ILE A 62 8.92 -0.45 11.39
N ARG A 63 10.11 -0.95 11.04
CA ARG A 63 10.28 -1.86 9.89
C ARG A 63 9.42 -3.10 10.03
N ARG A 64 9.41 -3.73 11.20
CA ARG A 64 8.60 -4.93 11.48
C ARG A 64 7.10 -4.64 11.39
N GLN A 65 6.67 -3.49 11.88
CA GLN A 65 5.28 -3.06 11.75
C GLN A 65 4.88 -2.94 10.28
N TYR A 66 5.69 -2.27 9.46
CA TYR A 66 5.42 -2.12 8.03
C TYR A 66 5.44 -3.46 7.29
N GLU A 67 6.33 -4.38 7.63
CA GLU A 67 6.35 -5.71 7.01
C GLU A 67 5.07 -6.51 7.36
N THR A 68 4.63 -6.41 8.62
CA THR A 68 3.41 -7.10 9.08
C THR A 68 2.17 -6.51 8.45
N GLN A 69 2.03 -5.18 8.48
CA GLN A 69 0.85 -4.49 7.96
C GLN A 69 0.85 -4.43 6.43
N GLY A 70 2.02 -4.54 5.80
CA GLY A 70 2.15 -4.56 4.35
C GLY A 70 1.85 -5.90 3.72
N HIS A 71 1.71 -6.98 4.51
CA HIS A 71 1.47 -8.31 3.99
C HIS A 71 0.09 -8.42 3.31
N PRO A 72 -0.06 -9.15 2.18
CA PRO A 72 -1.35 -9.25 1.48
C PRO A 72 -2.49 -9.81 2.35
N TYR A 73 -2.17 -10.75 3.26
CA TYR A 73 -3.15 -11.23 4.24
C TYR A 73 -3.66 -10.14 5.19
N TYR A 74 -2.80 -9.17 5.55
CA TYR A 74 -3.22 -8.05 6.40
C TYR A 74 -4.20 -7.13 5.68
N ALA A 75 -3.96 -6.89 4.38
CA ALA A 75 -4.80 -6.08 3.51
C ALA A 75 -6.14 -6.75 3.20
N THR A 76 -6.11 -8.01 2.78
CA THR A 76 -7.33 -8.76 2.38
C THR A 76 -8.26 -8.98 3.58
N ALA A 77 -7.70 -9.22 4.77
CA ALA A 77 -8.48 -9.31 6.02
C ALA A 77 -9.22 -8.01 6.38
N ARG A 78 -8.85 -6.88 5.76
CA ARG A 78 -9.46 -5.56 5.94
C ARG A 78 -10.21 -5.08 4.71
N LEU A 79 -10.36 -5.93 3.69
CA LEU A 79 -11.05 -5.60 2.45
C LEU A 79 -10.45 -4.36 1.77
N TRP A 80 -9.13 -4.22 1.79
CA TRP A 80 -8.46 -3.23 0.95
C TRP A 80 -8.43 -3.69 -0.52
N ASP A 81 -8.55 -5.00 -0.71
CA ASP A 81 -8.71 -5.74 -1.95
C ASP A 81 -9.92 -6.69 -1.86
N ASP A 82 -10.32 -7.24 -2.99
CA ASP A 82 -11.38 -8.24 -3.16
C ASP A 82 -10.87 -9.69 -3.04
N GLY A 83 -9.58 -9.88 -2.74
CA GLY A 83 -9.00 -11.20 -2.53
C GLY A 83 -7.57 -11.33 -3.04
N ILE A 84 -6.92 -12.38 -2.54
CA ILE A 84 -5.61 -12.83 -3.01
C ILE A 84 -5.82 -13.93 -4.05
N ILE A 85 -5.12 -13.83 -5.18
CA ILE A 85 -5.13 -14.85 -6.23
C ILE A 85 -3.74 -15.42 -6.52
N ASP A 86 -3.76 -16.64 -7.07
CA ASP A 86 -2.58 -17.20 -7.72
C ASP A 86 -2.29 -16.38 -8.99
N PRO A 87 -1.05 -15.94 -9.21
CA PRO A 87 -0.65 -15.27 -10.45
C PRO A 87 -1.07 -16.00 -11.73
N ILE A 88 -1.14 -17.34 -11.74
CA ILE A 88 -1.57 -18.11 -12.92
C ILE A 88 -3.04 -17.88 -13.28
N ASP A 89 -3.87 -17.53 -12.30
CA ASP A 89 -5.31 -17.31 -12.46
C ASP A 89 -5.65 -15.89 -12.93
N THR A 90 -4.67 -14.98 -13.00
CA THR A 90 -4.86 -13.57 -13.38
C THR A 90 -5.72 -13.40 -14.63
N ARG A 91 -5.44 -14.17 -15.70
CA ARG A 91 -6.20 -14.09 -16.97
C ARG A 91 -7.66 -14.47 -16.77
N ARG A 92 -7.93 -15.53 -16.00
CA ARG A 92 -9.27 -16.05 -15.75
C ARG A 92 -10.08 -15.05 -14.94
N VAL A 93 -9.50 -14.52 -13.86
CA VAL A 93 -10.14 -13.52 -13.02
C VAL A 93 -10.49 -12.27 -13.82
N LEU A 94 -9.54 -11.73 -14.59
CA LEU A 94 -9.80 -10.55 -15.42
C LEU A 94 -10.92 -10.79 -16.44
N ALA A 95 -10.91 -11.96 -17.10
CA ALA A 95 -11.97 -12.31 -18.06
C ALA A 95 -13.35 -12.36 -17.39
N LEU A 96 -13.45 -12.92 -16.18
CA LEU A 96 -14.70 -12.97 -15.41
C LEU A 96 -15.13 -11.58 -14.93
N GLY A 97 -14.20 -10.76 -14.45
CA GLY A 97 -14.47 -9.38 -14.02
C GLY A 97 -15.00 -8.51 -15.17
N LEU A 98 -14.37 -8.61 -16.35
CA LEU A 98 -14.83 -7.91 -17.56
C LEU A 98 -16.22 -8.41 -18.02
N ALA A 99 -16.44 -9.72 -18.03
CA ALA A 99 -17.75 -10.26 -18.38
C ALA A 99 -18.84 -9.80 -17.40
N ALA A 100 -18.52 -9.69 -16.11
CA ALA A 100 -19.43 -9.18 -15.10
C ALA A 100 -19.72 -7.67 -15.30
N SER A 101 -18.70 -6.85 -15.57
CA SER A 101 -18.86 -5.40 -15.74
C SER A 101 -19.73 -5.01 -16.94
N LEU A 102 -19.77 -5.85 -17.98
CA LEU A 102 -20.60 -5.61 -19.18
C LEU A 102 -22.12 -5.72 -18.94
N ASN A 103 -22.55 -6.11 -17.74
CA ASN A 103 -23.98 -6.09 -17.37
C ASN A 103 -24.48 -4.67 -17.03
N ALA A 104 -23.59 -3.68 -16.93
CA ALA A 104 -23.94 -2.27 -16.76
C ALA A 104 -23.59 -1.46 -18.02
N PRO A 105 -24.36 -0.42 -18.36
CA PRO A 105 -24.03 0.46 -19.48
C PRO A 105 -22.71 1.20 -19.20
N ILE A 106 -21.89 1.38 -20.23
CA ILE A 106 -20.64 2.14 -20.15
C ILE A 106 -20.99 3.64 -20.19
N PRO A 107 -20.70 4.41 -19.12
CA PRO A 107 -21.04 5.83 -19.08
C PRO A 107 -20.09 6.69 -19.91
N GLU A 108 -20.54 7.88 -20.32
CA GLU A 108 -19.64 8.90 -20.85
C GLU A 108 -18.67 9.39 -19.77
N THR A 109 -17.39 9.55 -20.15
CA THR A 109 -16.37 10.06 -19.23
C THR A 109 -16.44 11.58 -19.13
N ARG A 110 -16.47 12.10 -17.90
CA ARG A 110 -16.37 13.54 -17.61
C ARG A 110 -15.18 13.81 -16.71
N PHE A 111 -14.24 14.63 -17.17
CA PHE A 111 -13.05 14.99 -16.39
C PHE A 111 -13.30 16.24 -15.54
N GLY A 112 -12.58 16.32 -14.42
CA GLY A 112 -12.48 17.55 -13.63
C GLY A 112 -11.53 18.58 -14.26
N VAL A 113 -11.23 19.65 -13.52
CA VAL A 113 -10.28 20.67 -13.97
C VAL A 113 -8.85 20.12 -13.91
N PHE A 114 -8.13 20.21 -15.02
CA PHE A 114 -6.70 19.92 -15.06
C PHE A 114 -5.90 21.13 -14.56
N ARG A 115 -4.99 20.93 -13.59
CA ARG A 115 -3.96 21.92 -13.24
C ARG A 115 -2.84 21.83 -14.30
N MET A 116 -2.66 22.92 -15.05
CA MET A 116 -1.59 23.10 -16.05
C MET A 116 -0.36 23.77 -15.44
#